data_AF-A0A2V7YV60-F1
#
_entry.id   AF-A0A2V7YV60-F1
#
_cell.length_a   1.000
_cell.length_b   1.000
_cell.length_c   1.000
_cell.angle_alpha   90.00
_cell.angle_beta   90.00
_cell.angle_gamma   90.00
#
_symmetry.space_group_name_H-M   'P 1'
#
loop_
_entity.id
_entity.type
_entity.pdbx_description
1 polymer ?
#
loop_
_entity_poly.entity_id
_entity_poly.type
_entity_poly.pdbx_seq_one_letter_code
_entity_poly.pdbx_strand_id
1 'polypeptide(L)'
;MRTLAALVCLFLLLGSASGQNAGRGIEVSDIDRGADPCTDFYAFANGSWRARNPIPASMPRWSRRWAAGESTKERLRELLEETSAAGGAPKGSVEQVIGDFYGACMDEKEIDRLGVEPLAPLRSEIARLRNAADVQQMIARFHRLAIR
;
A
#
# COMPACT_ATOMS: atom_id res chain seq x y z
N MET A 1 33.97 -27.37 -35.40
CA MET A 1 32.90 -26.55 -34.79
C MET A 1 32.88 -26.68 -33.26
N ARG A 2 34.02 -26.51 -32.58
CA ARG A 2 34.16 -26.65 -31.12
C ARG A 2 35.18 -25.62 -30.59
N THR A 3 35.03 -24.35 -30.93
CA THR A 3 35.91 -23.29 -30.39
C THR A 3 35.28 -21.88 -30.33
N LEU A 4 33.98 -21.72 -30.64
CA LEU A 4 33.32 -20.40 -30.68
C LEU A 4 32.37 -20.10 -29.51
N ALA A 5 32.27 -20.97 -28.51
CA ALA A 5 31.35 -20.78 -27.38
C ALA A 5 31.94 -20.01 -26.18
N ALA A 6 33.24 -19.67 -26.21
CA ALA A 6 33.92 -19.07 -25.05
C ALA A 6 33.98 -17.53 -25.04
N LEU A 7 33.51 -16.85 -26.10
CA LEU A 7 33.70 -15.41 -26.28
C LEU A 7 32.45 -14.54 -26.08
N VAL A 8 31.28 -15.13 -25.80
CA VAL A 8 30.04 -14.38 -25.55
C VAL A 8 29.75 -14.19 -24.05
N CYS A 9 30.42 -14.95 -23.16
CA CYS A 9 30.17 -14.87 -21.72
C CYS A 9 30.95 -13.78 -20.96
N LEU A 10 31.73 -12.91 -21.62
CA LEU A 10 32.60 -11.95 -20.92
C LEU A 10 32.03 -10.51 -20.81
N PHE A 11 30.85 -10.22 -21.38
CA PHE A 11 30.33 -8.85 -21.46
C PHE A 11 29.06 -8.54 -20.65
N LEU A 12 28.56 -9.46 -19.81
CA LEU A 12 27.29 -9.29 -19.08
C LEU A 12 27.40 -9.26 -17.55
N LEU A 13 28.59 -9.03 -16.99
CA LEU A 13 28.76 -8.88 -15.53
C LEU A 13 29.28 -7.52 -15.07
N LEU A 14 29.28 -6.51 -15.95
CA LEU A 14 29.29 -5.10 -15.51
C LEU A 14 27.86 -4.64 -15.27
N GLY A 15 27.13 -5.39 -14.45
CA GLY A 15 26.01 -4.84 -13.73
C GLY A 15 26.58 -3.84 -12.74
N SER A 16 26.79 -2.60 -13.17
CA SER A 16 26.86 -1.49 -12.23
C SER A 16 25.50 -1.48 -11.52
N ALA A 17 25.43 -2.19 -10.39
CA ALA A 17 24.58 -1.79 -9.30
C ALA A 17 25.04 -0.37 -8.98
N SER A 18 24.45 0.60 -9.69
CA SER A 18 24.39 1.97 -9.24
C SER A 18 23.57 1.87 -7.97
N GLY A 19 24.25 1.53 -6.86
CA GLY A 19 23.71 1.75 -5.54
C GLY A 19 23.26 3.18 -5.58
N GLN A 20 21.94 3.37 -5.58
CA GLN A 20 21.34 4.66 -5.34
C GLN A 20 21.96 5.08 -4.01
N ASN A 21 22.99 5.93 -4.07
CA ASN A 21 23.43 6.71 -2.93
C ASN A 21 22.28 7.70 -2.70
N ALA A 22 21.18 7.19 -2.16
CA ALA A 22 20.19 7.99 -1.49
C ALA A 22 20.96 8.59 -0.32
N GLY A 23 21.45 9.81 -0.52
CA GLY A 23 22.23 10.52 0.47
C GLY A 23 21.48 10.45 1.79
N ARG A 24 22.08 9.79 2.78
CA ARG A 24 21.56 9.83 4.15
C ARG A 24 21.72 11.26 4.63
N GLY A 25 20.67 12.07 4.57
CA GLY A 25 20.74 13.46 5.01
C GLY A 25 19.70 14.39 4.38
N ILE A 26 20.10 15.65 4.21
CA ILE A 26 19.28 16.74 3.70
C ILE A 26 19.23 16.66 2.17
N GLU A 27 18.03 16.65 1.62
CA GLU A 27 17.80 16.75 0.18
C GLU A 27 17.97 18.20 -0.26
N VAL A 28 19.16 18.55 -0.74
CA VAL A 28 19.53 19.94 -1.08
C VAL A 28 18.65 20.51 -2.19
N SER A 29 18.08 19.66 -3.05
CA SER A 29 17.16 20.08 -4.10
C SER A 29 15.80 20.57 -3.59
N ASP A 30 15.47 20.31 -2.32
CA ASP A 30 14.22 20.75 -1.68
C ASP A 30 14.31 22.13 -1.04
N ILE A 31 15.54 22.60 -0.81
CA ILE A 31 15.81 23.91 -0.20
C ILE A 31 15.40 25.02 -1.16
N ASP A 32 14.60 25.95 -0.66
CA ASP A 32 14.33 27.24 -1.29
C ASP A 32 15.24 28.30 -0.67
N ARG A 33 16.30 28.67 -1.42
CA ARG A 33 17.26 29.70 -0.98
C ARG A 33 16.71 31.12 -1.08
N GLY A 34 15.51 31.32 -1.64
CA GLY A 34 14.82 32.61 -1.65
C GLY A 34 14.10 32.92 -0.33
N ALA A 35 13.79 31.91 0.48
CA ALA A 35 13.17 32.09 1.79
C ALA A 35 14.22 32.34 2.88
N ASP A 36 13.95 33.29 3.77
CA ASP A 36 14.79 33.54 4.95
C ASP A 36 14.60 32.42 5.99
N PRO A 37 15.63 31.60 6.27
CA PRO A 37 15.53 30.50 7.23
C PRO A 37 15.27 30.96 8.67
N CYS A 38 15.62 32.19 9.04
CA CYS A 38 15.40 32.72 10.39
C CYS A 38 13.93 33.10 10.63
N THR A 39 13.17 33.34 9.56
CA THR A 39 11.77 33.79 9.63
C THR A 39 10.79 32.67 9.27
N ASP A 40 11.07 31.89 8.22
CA ASP A 40 10.27 30.73 7.82
C ASP A 40 11.17 29.56 7.37
N PHE A 41 11.65 28.82 8.36
CA PHE A 41 12.49 27.65 8.11
C PHE A 41 11.76 26.55 7.33
N TYR A 42 10.43 26.46 7.41
CA TYR A 42 9.66 25.45 6.67
C TYR A 42 9.66 25.76 5.17
N ALA A 43 9.45 27.03 4.79
CA ALA A 43 9.60 27.49 3.41
C ALA A 43 11.03 27.32 2.92
N PHE A 44 12.03 27.72 3.70
CA PHE A 44 13.44 27.51 3.33
C PHE A 44 13.79 26.04 3.10
N ALA A 45 13.40 25.13 4.00
CA ALA A 45 13.81 23.74 3.90
C ALA A 45 13.01 22.92 2.87
N ASN A 46 11.76 23.31 2.57
CA ASN A 46 10.82 22.48 1.78
C ASN A 46 10.18 23.20 0.59
N GLY A 47 10.41 24.50 0.41
CA GLY A 47 9.69 25.35 -0.54
C GLY A 47 9.82 24.85 -1.98
N SER A 48 11.04 24.49 -2.39
CA SER A 48 11.31 23.98 -3.74
C SER A 48 10.62 22.64 -3.98
N TRP A 49 10.54 21.76 -2.98
CA TRP A 49 9.80 20.51 -3.11
C TRP A 49 8.30 20.75 -3.27
N ARG A 50 7.72 21.58 -2.39
CA ARG A 50 6.28 21.88 -2.39
C ARG A 50 5.83 22.51 -3.70
N ALA A 51 6.64 23.39 -4.28
CA ALA A 51 6.35 24.00 -5.57
C ALA A 51 6.28 22.98 -6.72
N ARG A 52 7.18 21.98 -6.72
CA ARG A 52 7.20 20.91 -7.74
C ARG A 52 6.20 19.77 -7.48
N ASN A 53 5.67 19.69 -6.26
CA ASN A 53 4.82 18.60 -5.82
C ASN A 53 3.52 19.18 -5.25
N PRO A 54 2.65 19.74 -6.12
CA PRO A 54 1.33 20.17 -5.70
C PRO A 54 0.54 18.97 -5.15
N ILE A 55 -0.46 19.25 -4.30
CA ILE A 55 -1.33 18.19 -3.77
C ILE A 55 -2.10 17.56 -4.93
N PRO A 56 -1.99 16.24 -5.17
CA PRO A 56 -2.78 15.57 -6.19
C PRO A 56 -4.28 15.74 -5.94
N ALA A 57 -5.08 15.87 -7.00
CA ALA A 57 -6.53 16.10 -6.87
C ALA A 57 -7.26 14.99 -6.10
N SER A 58 -6.72 13.77 -6.11
CA SER A 58 -7.26 12.62 -5.37
C SER A 58 -6.88 12.60 -3.89
N MET A 59 -6.10 13.58 -3.40
CA MET A 59 -5.53 13.54 -2.06
C MET A 59 -5.82 14.80 -1.25
N PRO A 60 -6.12 14.66 0.06
CA PRO A 60 -6.37 15.81 0.92
C PRO A 60 -5.09 16.53 1.35
N ARG A 61 -3.92 15.88 1.21
CA ARG A 61 -2.62 16.43 1.59
C ARG A 61 -1.50 15.76 0.82
N TRP A 62 -0.36 16.44 0.73
CA TRP A 62 0.84 15.89 0.11
C TRP A 62 2.09 16.33 0.86
N SER A 63 3.00 15.39 1.06
CA SER A 63 4.28 15.59 1.74
C SER A 63 5.27 14.55 1.26
N ARG A 64 6.57 14.77 1.48
CA ARG A 64 7.61 13.78 1.20
C ARG A 64 7.28 12.39 1.78
N ARG A 65 6.82 12.32 3.03
CA ARG A 65 6.40 11.07 3.67
C ARG A 65 5.22 10.42 2.95
N TRP A 66 4.23 11.22 2.55
CA TRP A 66 3.06 10.71 1.85
C TRP A 66 3.45 10.16 0.47
N ALA A 67 4.25 10.90 -0.29
CA ALA A 67 4.77 10.47 -1.59
C ALA A 67 5.56 9.15 -1.48
N ALA A 68 6.43 9.02 -0.47
CA ALA A 68 7.15 7.78 -0.22
C ALA A 68 6.20 6.63 0.17
N GLY A 69 5.16 6.93 0.95
CA GLY A 69 4.12 5.97 1.31
C GLY A 69 3.36 5.43 0.10
N GLU A 70 2.93 6.31 -0.81
CA GLU A 70 2.26 5.88 -2.05
C GLU A 70 3.18 5.06 -2.95
N SER A 71 4.45 5.46 -3.11
CA SER A 71 5.42 4.64 -3.86
C SER A 71 5.63 3.26 -3.22
N THR A 72 5.57 3.17 -1.90
CA THR A 72 5.66 1.88 -1.18
C THR A 72 4.40 1.03 -1.39
N LYS A 73 3.22 1.66 -1.37
CA LYS A 73 1.94 0.98 -1.64
C LYS A 73 1.89 0.39 -3.04
N GLU A 74 2.40 1.09 -4.05
CA GLU A 74 2.46 0.55 -5.42
C GLU A 74 3.32 -0.69 -5.51
N ARG A 75 4.51 -0.69 -4.90
CA ARG A 75 5.37 -1.89 -4.85
C ARG A 75 4.71 -3.04 -4.09
N LEU A 76 3.99 -2.72 -3.01
CA LEU A 76 3.24 -3.72 -2.26
C LEU A 76 2.09 -4.28 -3.10
N ARG A 77 1.39 -3.44 -3.88
CA ARG A 77 0.34 -3.87 -4.81
C ARG A 77 0.89 -4.88 -5.81
N GLU A 78 2.00 -4.56 -6.46
CA GLU A 78 2.67 -5.47 -7.41
C GLU A 78 2.99 -6.83 -6.77
N LEU A 79 3.60 -6.82 -5.57
CA LEU A 79 3.93 -8.05 -4.85
C LEU A 79 2.69 -8.88 -4.49
N LEU A 80 1.60 -8.22 -4.08
CA LEU A 80 0.35 -8.88 -3.71
C LEU A 80 -0.38 -9.45 -4.92
N GLU A 81 -0.38 -8.74 -6.05
CA GLU A 81 -0.90 -9.23 -7.34
C GLU A 81 -0.15 -10.48 -7.79
N GLU A 82 1.19 -10.45 -7.76
CA GLU A 82 2.02 -11.61 -8.08
C GLU A 82 1.76 -12.79 -7.14
N THR A 83 1.71 -12.53 -5.82
CA THR A 83 1.47 -13.57 -4.81
C THR A 83 0.09 -14.21 -4.98
N SER A 84 -0.94 -13.42 -5.25
CA SER A 84 -2.30 -13.90 -5.47
C SER A 84 -2.43 -14.70 -6.78
N ALA A 85 -1.75 -14.26 -7.85
CA ALA A 85 -1.80 -14.92 -9.15
C ALA A 85 -0.96 -16.20 -9.24
N ALA A 86 0.10 -16.35 -8.42
CA ALA A 86 1.02 -17.47 -8.49
C ALA A 86 0.34 -18.84 -8.27
N GLY A 87 -0.64 -18.89 -7.36
CA GLY A 87 -1.33 -20.13 -6.98
C GLY A 87 -0.41 -21.20 -6.40
N GLY A 88 -0.97 -22.34 -5.99
CA GLY A 88 -0.18 -23.52 -5.58
C GLY A 88 0.61 -23.40 -4.27
N ALA A 89 0.44 -22.31 -3.53
CA ALA A 89 1.00 -22.16 -2.18
C ALA A 89 0.40 -23.22 -1.24
N PRO A 90 1.20 -23.83 -0.33
CA PRO A 90 0.69 -24.81 0.61
C PRO A 90 -0.46 -24.26 1.44
N LYS A 91 -1.50 -25.05 1.65
CA LYS A 91 -2.67 -24.65 2.44
C LYS A 91 -2.23 -24.20 3.85
N GLY A 92 -2.61 -22.99 4.24
CA GLY A 92 -2.25 -22.39 5.52
C GLY A 92 -0.88 -21.71 5.55
N SER A 93 -0.13 -21.65 4.44
CA SER A 93 1.10 -20.86 4.35
C SER A 93 0.79 -19.36 4.34
N VAL A 94 1.81 -18.55 4.63
CA VAL A 94 1.69 -17.08 4.60
C VAL A 94 1.31 -16.60 3.21
N GLU A 95 1.92 -17.18 2.17
CA GLU A 95 1.67 -16.84 0.77
C GLU A 95 0.24 -17.19 0.36
N GLN A 96 -0.28 -18.36 0.76
CA GLN A 96 -1.66 -18.72 0.49
C GLN A 96 -2.64 -17.77 1.18
N VAL A 97 -2.43 -17.48 2.47
CA VAL A 97 -3.33 -16.59 3.23
C VAL A 97 -3.31 -15.17 2.68
N ILE A 98 -2.13 -14.62 2.35
CA ILE A 98 -2.01 -13.27 1.81
C ILE A 98 -2.57 -13.19 0.38
N GLY A 99 -2.24 -14.18 -0.46
CA GLY A 99 -2.72 -14.23 -1.85
C GLY A 99 -4.24 -14.36 -1.95
N ASP A 100 -4.84 -15.23 -1.12
CA ASP A 100 -6.30 -15.39 -1.09
C ASP A 100 -6.99 -14.15 -0.52
N PHE A 101 -6.44 -13.55 0.54
CA PHE A 101 -7.02 -12.35 1.14
C PHE A 101 -7.01 -11.18 0.16
N TYR A 102 -5.89 -10.97 -0.54
CA TYR A 102 -5.79 -9.94 -1.57
C TYR A 102 -6.73 -10.25 -2.75
N GLY A 103 -6.73 -11.48 -3.24
CA GLY A 103 -7.58 -11.90 -4.36
C GLY A 103 -9.07 -11.72 -4.06
N ALA A 104 -9.52 -12.10 -2.87
CA ALA A 104 -10.90 -11.89 -2.43
C ALA A 104 -11.29 -10.41 -2.32
N CYS A 105 -10.34 -9.53 -1.98
CA CYS A 105 -10.57 -8.09 -1.94
C CYS A 105 -10.64 -7.47 -3.35
N MET A 106 -9.92 -8.02 -4.32
CA MET A 106 -9.84 -7.47 -5.69
C MET A 106 -10.89 -8.03 -6.66
N ASP A 107 -11.62 -9.10 -6.29
CA ASP A 107 -12.70 -9.66 -7.12
C ASP A 107 -14.00 -8.84 -7.02
N GLU A 108 -13.99 -7.65 -7.64
CA GLU A 108 -15.15 -6.76 -7.68
C GLU A 108 -16.40 -7.44 -8.28
N LYS A 109 -16.22 -8.35 -9.25
CA LYS A 109 -17.32 -9.06 -9.89
C LYS A 109 -18.04 -9.96 -8.88
N GLU A 110 -17.30 -10.70 -8.08
CA GLU A 110 -17.88 -11.56 -7.05
C GLU A 110 -18.50 -10.73 -5.92
N ILE A 111 -17.85 -9.63 -5.52
CA ILE A 111 -18.39 -8.67 -4.54
C ILE A 111 -19.75 -8.13 -5.02
N ASP A 112 -19.84 -7.65 -6.26
CA ASP A 112 -21.07 -7.12 -6.84
C ASP A 112 -22.15 -8.20 -6.98
N ARG A 113 -21.76 -9.43 -7.34
CA ARG A 113 -22.68 -10.57 -7.45
C ARG A 113 -23.28 -10.94 -6.10
N LEU A 114 -22.47 -10.92 -5.03
CA LEU A 114 -22.92 -11.24 -3.67
C LEU A 114 -23.74 -10.11 -3.05
N GLY A 115 -23.45 -8.85 -3.40
CA GLY A 115 -24.12 -7.68 -2.85
C GLY A 115 -24.11 -7.69 -1.32
N VAL A 116 -25.29 -7.56 -0.70
CA VAL A 116 -25.43 -7.53 0.77
C VAL A 116 -25.72 -8.89 1.41
N GLU A 117 -25.78 -9.97 0.62
CA GLU A 117 -26.10 -11.31 1.14
C GLU A 117 -25.15 -11.79 2.26
N PRO A 118 -23.83 -11.55 2.21
CA PRO A 118 -22.94 -11.93 3.31
C PRO A 118 -23.28 -11.27 4.66
N LEU A 119 -24.05 -10.17 4.66
CA LEU A 119 -24.49 -9.48 5.88
C LEU A 119 -25.79 -10.07 6.47
N ALA A 120 -26.46 -11.01 5.80
CA ALA A 120 -27.73 -11.57 6.22
C ALA A 120 -27.74 -12.16 7.66
N PRO A 121 -26.68 -12.87 8.13
CA PRO A 121 -26.63 -13.34 9.51
C PRO A 121 -26.66 -12.19 10.52
N LEU A 122 -25.84 -11.15 10.28
CA LEU A 122 -25.76 -9.97 11.15
C LEU A 122 -27.10 -9.22 11.19
N ARG A 123 -27.73 -9.03 10.04
CA ARG A 123 -29.05 -8.39 9.93
C ARG A 123 -30.12 -9.19 10.66
N SER A 124 -30.08 -10.52 10.58
CA SER A 124 -31.03 -11.40 11.25
C SER A 124 -30.90 -11.32 12.77
N GLU A 125 -29.68 -11.18 13.28
CA GLU A 125 -29.46 -10.95 14.71
C GLU A 125 -30.00 -9.59 15.17
N ILE A 126 -29.79 -8.53 14.38
CA ILE A 126 -30.34 -7.19 14.67
C ILE A 126 -31.87 -7.20 14.65
N ALA A 127 -32.48 -7.92 13.70
CA ALA A 127 -33.94 -8.00 13.59
C ALA A 127 -34.61 -8.71 14.78
N ARG A 128 -33.86 -9.48 15.57
CA ARG A 128 -34.37 -10.20 16.75
C ARG A 128 -34.31 -9.39 18.05
N LEU A 129 -33.69 -8.21 18.03
CA LEU A 129 -33.59 -7.36 19.23
C LEU A 129 -34.99 -6.83 19.61
N ARG A 130 -35.36 -6.97 20.89
CA ARG A 130 -36.68 -6.60 21.41
C ARG A 130 -36.62 -5.52 22.49
N ASN A 131 -35.48 -5.39 23.16
CA ASN A 131 -35.34 -4.52 24.32
C ASN A 131 -33.90 -3.99 24.47
N ALA A 132 -33.70 -3.10 25.44
CA ALA A 132 -32.41 -2.48 25.70
C ALA A 132 -31.30 -3.49 26.07
N ALA A 133 -31.63 -4.59 26.75
CA ALA A 133 -30.65 -5.61 27.09
C ALA A 133 -30.13 -6.35 25.84
N ASP A 134 -31.00 -6.61 24.87
CA ASP A 134 -30.60 -7.19 23.58
C ASP A 134 -29.65 -6.25 22.82
N VAL A 135 -29.94 -4.95 22.83
CA VAL A 135 -29.07 -3.92 22.22
C VAL A 135 -27.70 -3.89 22.88
N GLN A 136 -27.63 -3.93 24.21
CA GLN A 136 -26.36 -3.97 24.95
C GLN A 136 -25.53 -5.21 24.58
N GLN A 137 -26.17 -6.38 24.42
CA GLN A 137 -25.50 -7.60 23.97
C GLN A 137 -25.00 -7.48 22.53
N MET A 138 -25.79 -6.87 21.65
CA MET A 138 -25.39 -6.65 20.26
C MET A 138 -24.17 -5.73 20.15
N ILE A 139 -24.12 -4.65 20.95
CA ILE A 139 -22.95 -3.75 21.00
C ILE A 139 -21.69 -4.53 21.42
N ALA A 140 -21.78 -5.35 22.47
CA ALA A 140 -20.67 -6.18 22.90
C ALA A 140 -20.21 -7.15 21.80
N ARG A 141 -21.16 -7.70 21.03
CA ARG A 141 -20.84 -8.56 19.88
C ARG A 141 -20.16 -7.79 18.76
N PHE A 142 -20.65 -6.60 18.40
CA PHE A 142 -20.05 -5.74 17.38
C PHE A 142 -18.60 -5.40 17.71
N HIS A 143 -18.31 -5.08 18.98
CA HIS A 143 -16.93 -4.83 19.42
C HIS A 143 -16.01 -6.05 19.21
N ARG A 144 -16.50 -7.29 19.41
CA ARG A 144 -15.73 -8.52 19.13
C ARG A 144 -15.47 -8.74 17.64
N LEU A 145 -16.34 -8.20 16.78
CA LEU A 145 -16.18 -8.17 15.33
C LEU A 145 -15.42 -6.93 14.83
N ALA A 146 -14.89 -6.11 15.74
CA ALA A 146 -14.24 -4.82 15.46
C ALA A 146 -15.14 -3.78 14.76
N ILE A 147 -16.46 -3.93 14.86
CA ILE A 147 -17.45 -2.92 14.47
C ILE A 147 -17.61 -1.98 15.68
N ARG A 148 -17.32 -0.70 15.51
CA ARG A 148 -17.34 0.33 16.57
C ARG A 148 -18.42 1.36 16.33
#